data_AF-A0A3D8I1M8-F1
#
_entry.id   AF-A0A3D8I1M8-F1
#
_cell.length_a   1.000
_cell.length_b   1.000
_cell.length_c   1.000
_cell.angle_alpha   90.00
_cell.angle_beta   90.00
_cell.angle_gamma   90.00
#
_symmetry.space_group_name_H-M   'P 1'
#
loop_
_entity.id
_entity.type
_entity.pdbx_description
1 polymer ?
#
loop_
_entity_poly.entity_id
_entity_poly.type
_entity_poly.pdbx_seq_one_letter_code
_entity_poly.pdbx_strand_id
1 'polypeptide(L)'
;MSKDIRTHEANLEMVSKFLQYAHIANASYAMLHYIQENTEDDKNNKIYKADGLTFKDKVETDVRFTDEKNDITYIKKAGTNTAYACAIEARFAKDKIYKTTLGFINSTLDNNPANVSLDAPLSQETIEFTNRYRLLHHQPNTTNGFSGTLFE
;
A
#
# COMPACT_ATOMS: atom_id res chain seq x y z
N MET A 1 -19.48 -31.10 20.48
CA MET A 1 -18.22 -31.69 20.01
C MET A 1 -17.07 -30.82 20.51
N SER A 2 -16.22 -31.34 21.38
CA SER A 2 -14.96 -30.68 21.75
C SER A 2 -13.97 -30.86 20.59
N LYS A 3 -13.40 -29.78 20.07
CA LYS A 3 -12.38 -29.88 19.01
C LYS A 3 -11.02 -30.06 19.69
N ASP A 4 -10.39 -31.22 19.46
CA ASP A 4 -9.00 -31.49 19.88
C ASP A 4 -8.05 -30.76 18.91
N ILE A 5 -7.77 -29.47 19.18
CA ILE A 5 -6.86 -28.65 18.36
C ILE A 5 -5.46 -28.71 18.99
N ARG A 6 -4.54 -29.44 18.36
CA ARG A 6 -3.15 -29.61 18.79
C ARG A 6 -2.21 -28.67 18.05
N THR A 7 -2.16 -27.41 18.47
CA THR A 7 -1.31 -26.37 17.86
C THR A 7 0.18 -26.71 17.85
N HIS A 8 0.66 -27.53 18.77
CA HIS A 8 2.06 -27.98 18.86
C HIS A 8 2.46 -29.02 17.78
N GLU A 9 1.48 -29.64 17.12
CA GLU A 9 1.70 -30.59 16.02
C GLU A 9 1.60 -29.90 14.64
N ALA A 10 1.34 -28.59 14.59
CA ALA A 10 1.17 -27.87 13.34
C ALA A 10 2.49 -27.80 12.56
N ASN A 11 2.45 -28.15 11.27
CA ASN A 11 3.57 -27.94 10.37
C ASN A 11 3.77 -26.43 10.13
N LEU A 12 4.71 -25.83 10.86
CA LEU A 12 4.99 -24.40 10.83
C LEU A 12 5.30 -23.89 9.43
N GLU A 13 6.05 -24.66 8.62
CA GLU A 13 6.38 -24.27 7.25
C GLU A 13 5.12 -24.14 6.39
N MET A 14 4.19 -25.08 6.53
CA MET A 14 2.92 -25.07 5.81
C MET A 14 2.03 -23.90 6.26
N VAL A 15 1.96 -23.63 7.57
CA VAL A 15 1.23 -22.48 8.12
C VAL A 15 1.81 -21.17 7.60
N SER A 16 3.13 -21.02 7.58
CA SER A 16 3.79 -19.83 7.03
C SER A 16 3.53 -19.65 5.54
N LYS A 17 3.47 -20.72 4.75
CA LYS A 17 3.10 -20.68 3.33
C LYS A 17 1.66 -20.17 3.14
N PHE A 18 0.71 -20.68 3.93
CA PHE A 18 -0.67 -20.20 3.86
C PHE A 18 -0.81 -18.73 4.25
N LEU A 19 -0.08 -18.28 5.27
CA LEU A 19 -0.06 -16.87 5.66
C LEU A 19 0.45 -15.98 4.52
N GLN A 20 1.53 -16.40 3.84
CA GLN A 20 2.07 -15.67 2.68
C GLN A 20 1.06 -15.57 1.54
N TYR A 21 0.40 -16.68 1.19
CA TYR A 21 -0.65 -16.65 0.16
C TYR A 21 -1.83 -15.77 0.55
N ALA A 22 -2.23 -15.76 1.83
CA ALA A 22 -3.26 -14.87 2.33
C ALA A 22 -2.86 -13.39 2.23
N HIS A 23 -1.60 -13.05 2.56
CA HIS A 23 -1.10 -11.68 2.42
C HIS A 23 -1.06 -11.23 0.96
N ILE A 24 -0.56 -12.08 0.04
CA ILE A 24 -0.55 -11.80 -1.40
C ILE A 24 -1.97 -11.60 -1.92
N ALA A 25 -2.89 -12.48 -1.52
CA ALA A 25 -4.30 -12.39 -1.89
C ALA A 25 -4.98 -11.13 -1.31
N ASN A 26 -4.60 -10.67 -0.12
CA ASN A 26 -5.13 -9.43 0.44
C ASN A 26 -4.55 -8.21 -0.29
N ALA A 27 -3.24 -8.21 -0.55
CA ALA A 27 -2.52 -7.15 -1.25
C ALA A 27 -2.96 -6.96 -2.70
N SER A 28 -3.43 -8.03 -3.37
CA SER A 28 -3.92 -7.94 -4.76
C SER A 28 -5.12 -7.02 -4.93
N TYR A 29 -5.86 -6.73 -3.84
CA TYR A 29 -6.98 -5.79 -3.80
C TYR A 29 -6.59 -4.35 -3.38
N ALA A 30 -5.30 -4.08 -3.20
CA ALA A 30 -4.82 -2.71 -2.97
C ALA A 30 -4.97 -1.87 -4.25
N MET A 31 -5.10 -0.55 -4.10
CA MET A 31 -5.23 0.40 -5.21
C MET A 31 -3.86 0.69 -5.86
N LEU A 32 -3.22 -0.34 -6.40
CA LEU A 32 -1.82 -0.31 -6.84
C LEU A 32 -1.57 0.51 -8.11
N HIS A 33 -2.62 0.89 -8.84
CA HIS A 33 -2.51 1.82 -9.95
C HIS A 33 -2.01 3.21 -9.50
N TYR A 34 -2.28 3.61 -8.25
CA TYR A 34 -1.78 4.86 -7.67
C TYR A 34 -0.25 4.89 -7.42
N ILE A 35 0.47 3.81 -7.76
CA ILE A 35 1.93 3.85 -7.87
C ILE A 35 2.37 4.73 -9.05
N GLN A 36 1.61 4.71 -10.14
CA GLN A 36 1.91 5.42 -11.38
C GLN A 36 1.11 6.72 -11.52
N GLU A 37 -0.03 6.84 -10.84
CA GLU A 37 -0.94 7.97 -10.96
C GLU A 37 -1.33 8.54 -9.59
N ASN A 38 -1.50 9.86 -9.51
CA ASN A 38 -1.96 10.50 -8.27
C ASN A 38 -3.49 10.51 -8.20
N THR A 39 -4.04 10.36 -7.00
CA THR A 39 -5.48 10.53 -6.75
C THR A 39 -5.92 11.97 -7.05
N GLU A 40 -7.21 12.20 -7.22
CA GLU A 40 -7.73 13.56 -7.38
C GLU A 40 -7.50 14.40 -6.11
N ASP A 41 -7.66 13.79 -4.94
CA ASP A 41 -7.37 14.42 -3.64
C ASP A 41 -5.88 14.80 -3.50
N ASP A 42 -4.99 13.92 -3.93
CA ASP A 42 -3.54 14.17 -3.96
C ASP A 42 -3.22 15.40 -4.83
N LYS A 43 -3.80 15.47 -6.04
CA LYS A 43 -3.65 16.62 -6.94
C LYS A 43 -4.21 17.90 -6.32
N ASN A 44 -5.41 17.84 -5.76
CA ASN A 44 -6.09 18.98 -5.13
C ASN A 44 -5.31 19.52 -3.93
N ASN A 45 -4.70 18.64 -3.15
CA ASN A 45 -3.87 18.99 -1.99
C ASN A 45 -2.39 19.25 -2.34
N LYS A 46 -2.01 19.18 -3.63
CA LYS A 46 -0.63 19.31 -4.11
C LYS A 46 0.35 18.33 -3.45
N ILE A 47 -0.12 17.12 -3.18
CA ILE A 47 0.66 15.99 -2.67
C ILE A 47 0.86 15.04 -3.85
N TYR A 48 2.11 14.79 -4.27
CA TYR A 48 2.39 13.85 -5.35
C TYR A 48 2.99 12.57 -4.75
N LYS A 49 2.13 11.55 -4.57
CA LYS A 49 2.53 10.28 -3.97
C LYS A 49 3.12 9.31 -4.97
N ALA A 50 2.54 9.24 -6.17
CA ALA A 50 2.98 8.35 -7.24
C ALA A 50 4.46 8.58 -7.51
N ASP A 51 5.26 7.52 -7.43
CA ASP A 51 6.72 7.55 -7.55
C ASP A 51 7.26 6.49 -8.51
N GLY A 52 6.37 5.63 -9.05
CA GLY A 52 6.74 4.53 -9.93
C GLY A 52 7.50 3.40 -9.24
N LEU A 53 7.68 3.44 -7.91
CA LEU A 53 8.43 2.44 -7.17
C LEU A 53 7.52 1.27 -6.82
N THR A 54 7.96 0.06 -7.15
CA THR A 54 7.19 -1.18 -6.96
C THR A 54 7.78 -2.08 -5.87
N PHE A 55 8.76 -1.58 -5.11
CA PHE A 55 9.47 -2.31 -4.08
C PHE A 55 9.96 -1.37 -2.98
N LYS A 56 10.15 -1.92 -1.78
CA LYS A 56 10.53 -1.22 -0.53
C LYS A 56 9.42 -0.33 0.04
N ASP A 57 9.42 -0.21 1.36
CA ASP A 57 8.48 0.63 2.09
C ASP A 57 8.85 2.12 2.02
N LYS A 58 10.14 2.43 1.93
CA LYS A 58 10.67 3.80 1.88
C LYS A 58 11.36 4.16 0.57
N VAL A 59 11.26 5.43 0.21
CA VAL A 59 12.02 6.05 -0.86
C VAL A 59 13.48 6.18 -0.44
N GLU A 60 14.42 5.65 -1.23
CA GLU A 60 15.86 5.70 -0.90
C GLU A 60 16.52 7.03 -1.29
N THR A 61 16.04 7.66 -2.36
CA THR A 61 16.58 8.90 -2.92
C THR A 61 15.46 9.85 -3.30
N ASP A 62 15.68 11.16 -3.15
CA ASP A 62 14.70 12.17 -3.53
C ASP A 62 14.15 11.94 -4.96
N VAL A 63 12.84 11.81 -5.09
CA VAL A 63 12.15 11.71 -6.39
C VAL A 63 11.66 13.10 -6.78
N ARG A 64 12.08 13.57 -7.95
CA ARG A 64 11.74 14.88 -8.49
C ARG A 64 10.65 14.74 -9.53
N PHE A 65 9.63 15.56 -9.40
CA PHE A 65 8.55 15.68 -10.37
C PHE A 65 8.70 16.99 -11.10
N THR A 66 8.65 16.92 -12.43
CA THR A 66 8.76 18.08 -13.31
C THR A 66 7.48 18.27 -14.11
N ASP A 67 7.21 19.50 -14.53
CA ASP A 67 6.15 19.79 -15.49
C ASP A 67 6.60 19.53 -16.94
N GLU A 68 5.72 19.83 -17.91
CA GLU A 68 6.00 19.71 -19.34
C GLU A 68 7.16 20.60 -19.83
N LYS A 69 7.56 21.60 -19.03
CA LYS A 69 8.67 22.52 -19.32
C LYS A 69 9.98 22.12 -18.62
N ASN A 70 10.01 20.95 -17.97
CA ASN A 70 11.11 20.45 -17.15
C ASN A 70 11.39 21.26 -15.86
N ASP A 71 10.47 22.13 -15.42
CA ASP A 71 10.60 22.81 -14.15
C ASP A 71 10.18 21.90 -12.99
N ILE A 72 10.96 21.86 -11.91
CA ILE A 72 10.67 21.02 -10.73
C ILE A 72 9.43 21.57 -10.02
N THR A 73 8.37 20.76 -9.93
CA THR A 73 7.11 21.11 -9.27
C THR A 73 7.02 20.56 -7.85
N TYR A 74 7.61 19.38 -7.60
CA TYR A 74 7.59 18.73 -6.31
C TYR A 74 8.81 17.82 -6.11
N ILE A 75 9.23 17.66 -4.85
CA ILE A 75 10.29 16.74 -4.45
C ILE A 75 9.76 15.84 -3.33
N LYS A 76 9.61 14.55 -3.62
CA LYS A 76 9.35 13.52 -2.62
C LYS A 76 10.67 13.15 -1.95
N LYS A 77 10.78 13.33 -0.64
CA LYS A 77 12.04 13.17 0.08
C LYS A 77 12.40 11.71 0.34
N ALA A 78 13.70 11.41 0.34
CA ALA A 78 14.21 10.15 0.86
C ALA A 78 13.72 9.91 2.31
N GLY A 79 13.41 8.66 2.64
CA GLY A 79 12.87 8.25 3.95
C GLY A 79 11.34 8.36 4.08
N THR A 80 10.66 8.97 3.10
CA THR A 80 9.18 8.96 3.02
C THR A 80 8.66 7.63 2.50
N ASN A 81 7.39 7.31 2.80
CA ASN A 81 6.73 6.09 2.33
C ASN A 81 6.62 6.08 0.80
N THR A 82 6.89 4.93 0.17
CA THR A 82 6.63 4.74 -1.27
C THR A 82 5.12 4.75 -1.56
N ALA A 83 4.73 5.07 -2.79
CA ALA A 83 3.33 4.97 -3.22
C ALA A 83 2.82 3.53 -3.05
N TYR A 84 3.69 2.55 -3.33
CA TYR A 84 3.43 1.14 -3.12
C TYR A 84 3.11 0.83 -1.66
N ALA A 85 3.91 1.32 -0.72
CA ALA A 85 3.66 1.11 0.71
C ALA A 85 2.40 1.79 1.21
N CYS A 86 2.10 3.00 0.74
CA CYS A 86 0.84 3.67 1.04
C CYS A 86 -0.36 2.87 0.55
N ALA A 87 -0.27 2.26 -0.63
CA ALA A 87 -1.35 1.43 -1.17
C ALA A 87 -1.55 0.13 -0.39
N ILE A 88 -0.46 -0.53 0.01
CA ILE A 88 -0.54 -1.74 0.85
C ILE A 88 -1.08 -1.41 2.25
N GLU A 89 -0.60 -0.34 2.89
CA GLU A 89 -1.11 0.07 4.21
C GLU A 89 -2.59 0.44 4.17
N ALA A 90 -3.02 1.19 3.15
CA ALA A 90 -4.43 1.52 2.97
C ALA A 90 -5.30 0.27 2.90
N ARG A 91 -4.78 -0.82 2.31
CA ARG A 91 -5.48 -2.10 2.21
C ARG A 91 -5.43 -2.90 3.52
N PHE A 92 -4.24 -3.09 4.08
CA PHE A 92 -4.04 -3.92 5.28
C PHE A 92 -4.68 -3.30 6.51
N ALA A 93 -4.59 -1.98 6.65
CA ALA A 93 -5.15 -1.21 7.75
C ALA A 93 -6.45 -0.48 7.35
N LYS A 94 -7.21 -0.98 6.36
CA LYS A 94 -8.40 -0.31 5.82
C LYS A 94 -9.42 0.08 6.91
N ASP A 95 -9.60 -0.75 7.93
CA ASP A 95 -10.59 -0.59 9.00
C ASP A 95 -10.03 0.20 10.20
N LYS A 96 -8.76 0.63 10.13
CA LYS A 96 -8.12 1.43 11.17
C LYS A 96 -8.74 2.83 11.21
N ILE A 97 -9.26 3.21 12.37
CA ILE A 97 -9.85 4.52 12.61
C ILE A 97 -8.75 5.53 12.88
N TYR A 98 -8.68 6.61 12.10
CA TYR A 98 -7.84 7.77 12.37
C TYR A 98 -8.67 8.99 12.78
N LYS A 99 -8.09 9.82 13.66
CA LYS A 99 -8.65 11.11 14.05
C LYS A 99 -8.15 12.18 13.09
N THR A 100 -9.06 12.86 12.42
CA THR A 100 -8.73 14.07 11.65
C THR A 100 -8.51 15.26 12.58
N THR A 101 -7.83 16.30 12.08
CA THR A 101 -7.49 17.56 12.79
C THR A 101 -8.70 18.30 13.37
N LEU A 102 -9.91 17.99 12.92
CA LEU A 102 -11.15 18.56 13.43
C LEU A 102 -11.83 17.70 14.51
N GLY A 103 -11.17 16.66 15.05
CA GLY A 103 -11.58 15.98 16.30
C GLY A 103 -12.91 15.22 16.31
N PHE A 104 -13.76 15.39 15.29
CA PHE A 104 -15.14 14.90 15.27
C PHE A 104 -15.44 13.89 14.16
N ILE A 105 -14.49 13.57 13.28
CA ILE A 105 -14.66 12.57 12.22
C ILE A 105 -13.68 11.42 12.46
N ASN A 106 -14.22 10.28 12.86
CA ASN A 106 -13.55 8.98 12.76
C ASN A 106 -13.56 8.60 11.28
N SER A 107 -12.41 8.68 10.63
CA SER A 107 -12.26 8.25 9.25
C SER A 107 -11.47 6.95 9.21
N THR A 108 -11.83 6.05 8.30
CA THR A 108 -11.09 4.82 8.02
C THR A 108 -10.18 5.04 6.82
N LEU A 109 -9.08 4.28 6.69
CA LEU A 109 -8.24 4.39 5.49
C LEU A 109 -9.00 4.01 4.22
N ASP A 110 -10.04 3.17 4.35
CA ASP A 110 -11.02 2.85 3.31
C ASP A 110 -10.37 2.35 2.00
N ASN A 111 -9.24 1.64 2.11
CA ASN A 111 -8.46 1.17 0.97
C ASN A 111 -8.05 2.31 0.00
N ASN A 112 -8.00 3.56 0.47
CA ASN A 112 -7.61 4.72 -0.33
C ASN A 112 -6.19 5.18 0.07
N PRO A 113 -5.19 5.07 -0.83
CA PRO A 113 -3.82 5.48 -0.53
C PRO A 113 -3.68 6.99 -0.24
N ALA A 114 -4.63 7.83 -0.68
CA ALA A 114 -4.68 9.25 -0.33
C ALA A 114 -4.76 9.48 1.18
N ASN A 115 -5.42 8.57 1.91
CA ASN A 115 -5.60 8.64 3.36
C ASN A 115 -4.34 8.26 4.16
N VAL A 116 -3.31 7.72 3.52
CA VAL A 116 -2.05 7.34 4.19
C VAL A 116 -1.00 8.45 4.01
N SER A 117 -0.62 9.14 5.09
CA SER A 117 0.43 10.16 5.00
C SER A 117 1.79 9.58 4.58
N LEU A 118 2.57 10.35 3.82
CA LEU A 118 3.93 9.98 3.39
C LEU A 118 4.89 9.76 4.56
N ASP A 119 4.63 10.41 5.70
CA ASP A 119 5.45 10.32 6.92
C ASP A 119 4.77 9.50 8.02
N ALA A 120 3.59 8.91 7.76
CA ALA A 120 2.90 8.10 8.75
C ALA A 120 3.69 6.81 9.05
N PRO A 121 3.66 6.34 10.31
CA PRO A 121 4.17 5.01 10.64
C PRO A 121 3.32 3.94 9.93
N LEU A 122 4.00 3.05 9.21
CA LEU A 122 3.40 1.89 8.57
C LEU A 122 3.27 0.73 9.55
N SER A 123 2.30 -0.15 9.32
CA SER A 123 2.21 -1.41 10.06
C SER A 123 3.39 -2.34 9.76
N GLN A 124 3.73 -3.21 10.71
CA GLN A 124 4.76 -4.22 10.50
C GLN A 124 4.45 -5.12 9.30
N GLU A 125 3.18 -5.49 9.12
CA GLU A 125 2.74 -6.31 7.99
C GLU A 125 3.00 -5.62 6.65
N THR A 126 2.72 -4.31 6.54
CA THR A 126 3.02 -3.53 5.33
C THR A 126 4.52 -3.53 5.06
N ILE A 127 5.34 -3.20 6.08
CA ILE A 127 6.80 -3.12 5.95
C ILE A 127 7.37 -4.47 5.50
N GLU A 128 6.97 -5.56 6.14
CA GLU A 128 7.43 -6.91 5.78
C GLU A 128 6.98 -7.29 4.37
N PHE A 129 5.74 -6.97 3.98
CA PHE A 129 5.22 -7.28 2.66
C PHE A 129 5.96 -6.52 1.55
N THR A 130 6.09 -5.20 1.65
CA THR A 130 6.67 -4.35 0.59
C THR A 130 8.18 -4.53 0.43
N ASN A 131 8.87 -4.96 1.48
CA ASN A 131 10.29 -5.31 1.42
C ASN A 131 10.55 -6.74 0.97
N ARG A 132 9.51 -7.58 0.91
CA ARG A 132 9.61 -8.97 0.47
C ARG A 132 9.11 -9.16 -0.96
N TYR A 133 8.00 -8.54 -1.31
CA TYR A 133 7.32 -8.73 -2.58
C TYR A 133 7.42 -7.50 -3.47
N ARG A 134 7.95 -7.68 -4.68
CA ARG A 134 7.96 -6.64 -5.71
C ARG A 134 6.69 -6.76 -6.55
N LEU A 135 6.02 -5.64 -6.80
CA LEU A 135 4.94 -5.59 -7.77
C LEU A 135 5.51 -5.69 -9.19
N LEU A 136 5.17 -6.76 -9.89
CA LEU A 136 5.53 -6.96 -11.29
C LEU A 136 4.52 -6.35 -12.24
N HIS A 137 3.23 -6.56 -11.95
CA HIS A 137 2.16 -6.08 -12.81
C HIS A 137 0.87 -5.88 -12.01
N HIS A 138 0.15 -4.81 -12.31
CA HIS A 138 -1.19 -4.58 -11.81
C HIS A 138 -2.09 -4.15 -12.97
N GLN A 139 -3.19 -4.86 -13.15
CA GLN A 139 -4.28 -4.49 -14.01
C GLN A 139 -5.44 -4.02 -13.13
N PRO A 140 -5.85 -2.75 -13.25
CA PRO A 140 -7.05 -2.23 -12.59
C PRO A 140 -8.30 -3.01 -12.97
N ASN A 141 -9.37 -2.81 -12.21
CA ASN A 141 -10.64 -3.45 -12.49
C ASN A 141 -11.19 -2.96 -13.85
N THR A 142 -11.44 -3.91 -14.74
CA THR A 142 -12.02 -3.66 -16.06
C THR A 142 -13.53 -3.54 -16.00
N THR A 143 -14.16 -3.08 -17.08
CA THR A 143 -15.63 -3.02 -17.20
C THR A 143 -16.32 -4.38 -17.01
N ASN A 144 -15.60 -5.48 -17.24
CA ASN A 144 -16.09 -6.84 -17.03
C ASN A 144 -15.83 -7.38 -15.61
N GLY A 145 -15.33 -6.55 -14.69
CA GLY A 145 -15.08 -6.94 -13.29
C GLY A 145 -13.81 -7.76 -13.07
N PHE A 146 -12.91 -7.82 -14.06
CA PHE A 146 -11.63 -8.51 -13.94
C PHE A 146 -10.52 -7.53 -13.57
N SER A 147 -9.76 -7.89 -12.52
CA SER A 147 -8.50 -7.26 -12.12
C SER A 147 -7.47 -8.36 -11.83
N GLY A 148 -6.18 -8.02 -11.92
CA GLY A 148 -5.11 -8.98 -11.71
C GLY A 148 -3.85 -8.31 -11.22
N THR A 149 -3.19 -8.94 -10.25
CA THR A 149 -1.97 -8.42 -9.65
C THR A 149 -0.95 -9.55 -9.54
N LEU A 150 0.26 -9.29 -10.00
CA LEU A 150 1.39 -10.22 -9.94
C LEU A 150 2.49 -9.65 -9.06
N PHE A 151 2.94 -10.47 -8.11
CA PHE A 151 4.07 -10.19 -7.23
C PHE A 151 5.15 -11.26 -7.41
N GLU A 152 6.40 -10.90 -7.16
CA GLU A 152 7.54 -11.84 -7.02
C GLU A 152 8.33 -11.60 -5.73
#